data_AF-A0A2T4MX78-F1
#
_entry.id   AF-A0A2T4MX78-F1
#
_cell.length_a   1.000
_cell.length_b   1.000
_cell.length_c   1.000
_cell.angle_alpha   90.00
_cell.angle_beta   90.00
_cell.angle_gamma   90.00
#
_symmetry.space_group_name_H-M   'P 1'
#
loop_
_entity.id
_entity.type
_entity.pdbx_description
1 polymer ?
#
loop_
_entity_poly.entity_id
_entity_poly.type
_entity_poly.pdbx_seq_one_letter_code
_entity_poly.pdbx_strand_id
1 'polypeptide(L)'
;MKVIGKNNLAVQGTVFLLASIAMLGMSWFNYSNPKQDSTQFDLYRINTIKDCNKDMGKFGFISSAESKNGTVTYTKNELSEWNVDLAISSYIVRECRGMDLEYFCMGSNCQDNAGKPIYGTTMTLKFMEPLKTAK
;
A
#
# COMPACT_ATOMS: atom_id res chain seq x y z
N MET A 1 65.13 25.87 -21.73
CA MET A 1 64.50 24.72 -21.05
C MET A 1 63.12 25.13 -20.57
N LYS A 2 62.04 24.62 -21.18
CA LYS A 2 60.66 24.87 -20.75
C LYS A 2 60.18 23.63 -20.00
N VAL A 3 60.11 23.72 -18.68
CA VAL A 3 59.59 22.65 -17.81
C VAL A 3 58.06 22.66 -17.96
N ILE A 4 57.55 22.01 -18.98
CA ILE A 4 56.12 21.79 -19.18
C ILE A 4 55.95 20.28 -19.24
N GLY A 5 55.29 19.68 -18.24
CA GLY A 5 54.83 18.28 -18.41
C GLY A 5 54.71 17.40 -17.17
N LYS A 6 55.10 17.81 -15.95
CA LYS A 6 54.97 16.93 -14.77
C LYS A 6 53.70 17.15 -13.93
N ASN A 7 53.09 18.33 -13.98
CA ASN A 7 51.95 18.66 -13.11
C ASN A 7 50.59 18.16 -13.64
N ASN A 8 50.43 18.01 -14.96
CA ASN A 8 49.14 17.60 -15.53
C ASN A 8 48.82 16.11 -15.27
N LEU A 9 49.84 15.25 -15.20
CA LEU A 9 49.64 13.81 -14.93
C LEU A 9 49.21 13.55 -13.48
N ALA A 10 49.82 14.27 -12.53
CA ALA A 10 49.51 14.15 -11.11
C ALA A 10 48.10 14.66 -10.77
N VAL A 11 47.67 15.74 -11.43
CA VAL A 11 46.32 16.32 -11.25
C VAL A 11 45.23 15.40 -11.81
N GLN A 12 45.48 14.73 -12.94
CA GLN A 12 44.51 13.76 -13.48
C GLN A 12 44.40 12.52 -12.58
N GLY A 13 45.51 12.02 -12.05
CA GLY A 13 45.52 10.85 -11.16
C GLY A 13 44.75 11.06 -9.85
N THR A 14 44.88 12.23 -9.21
CA THR A 14 44.12 12.56 -7.99
C THR A 14 42.62 12.71 -8.24
N VAL A 15 42.20 13.21 -9.41
CA VAL A 15 40.78 13.30 -9.78
C VAL A 15 40.15 11.91 -9.91
N PHE A 16 40.85 10.95 -10.55
CA PHE A 16 40.38 9.57 -10.64
C PHE A 16 40.30 8.87 -9.26
N LEU A 17 41.24 9.16 -8.38
CA LEU A 17 41.28 8.57 -7.04
C LEU A 17 40.16 9.11 -6.14
N LEU A 18 39.86 10.42 -6.23
CA LEU A 18 38.72 11.02 -5.53
C LEU A 18 37.37 10.51 -6.06
N ALA A 19 37.24 10.33 -7.38
CA ALA A 19 36.02 9.79 -7.98
C ALA A 19 35.72 8.35 -7.53
N SER A 20 36.75 7.51 -7.42
CA SER A 20 36.59 6.12 -6.97
C SER A 20 36.25 6.01 -5.49
N ILE A 21 36.83 6.85 -4.62
CA ILE A 21 36.45 6.94 -3.20
C ILE A 21 35.00 7.42 -3.06
N ALA A 22 34.57 8.40 -3.85
CA ALA A 22 33.19 8.88 -3.85
C ALA A 22 32.19 7.80 -4.30
N MET A 23 32.52 7.01 -5.32
CA MET A 23 31.68 5.89 -5.77
C MET A 23 31.55 4.81 -4.69
N LEU A 24 32.65 4.41 -4.04
CA LEU A 24 32.61 3.45 -2.94
C LEU A 24 31.79 3.96 -1.75
N GLY A 25 31.91 5.25 -1.41
CA GLY A 25 31.11 5.89 -0.37
C GLY A 25 29.62 5.89 -0.69
N MET A 26 29.23 6.17 -1.93
CA MET A 26 27.83 6.11 -2.37
C MET A 26 27.29 4.68 -2.40
N SER A 27 28.09 3.69 -2.81
CA SER A 27 27.69 2.27 -2.75
C SER A 27 27.49 1.80 -1.31
N TRP A 28 28.39 2.15 -0.39
CA TRP A 28 28.24 1.83 1.03
C TRP A 28 27.03 2.54 1.63
N PHE A 29 26.81 3.82 1.32
CA PHE A 29 25.66 4.59 1.81
C PHE A 29 24.32 4.00 1.34
N ASN A 30 24.23 3.56 0.07
CA ASN A 30 23.05 2.88 -0.46
C ASN A 30 22.87 1.48 0.15
N TYR A 31 23.96 0.76 0.45
CA TYR A 31 23.90 -0.55 1.11
C TYR A 31 23.52 -0.45 2.60
N SER A 32 24.05 0.54 3.31
CA SER A 32 23.82 0.75 4.74
C SER A 32 22.48 1.43 5.04
N ASN A 33 21.98 2.24 4.10
CA ASN A 33 20.64 2.85 4.16
C ASN A 33 19.83 2.42 2.94
N PRO A 34 19.37 1.16 2.87
CA PRO A 34 18.40 0.77 1.87
C PRO A 34 17.17 1.64 2.11
N LYS A 35 16.95 2.65 1.25
CA LYS A 35 15.69 3.38 1.24
C LYS A 35 14.62 2.33 1.01
N GLN A 36 13.78 2.10 2.00
CA GLN A 36 12.58 1.30 1.86
C GLN A 36 11.83 1.96 0.69
N ASP A 37 11.78 1.30 -0.48
CA ASP A 37 11.20 1.86 -1.70
C ASP A 37 9.74 2.17 -1.41
N SER A 38 9.45 3.42 -1.04
CA SER A 38 8.09 3.87 -0.71
C SER A 38 7.14 3.58 -1.86
N THR A 39 7.66 3.65 -3.09
CA THR A 39 7.01 3.22 -4.34
C THR A 39 6.57 1.76 -4.32
N GLN A 40 7.40 0.82 -3.86
CA GLN A 40 7.00 -0.60 -3.84
C GLN A 40 5.93 -0.87 -2.79
N PHE A 41 6.01 -0.20 -1.65
CA PHE A 41 5.00 -0.30 -0.60
C PHE A 41 3.65 0.31 -1.04
N ASP A 42 3.68 1.49 -1.65
CA ASP A 42 2.49 2.14 -2.19
C ASP A 42 1.85 1.30 -3.31
N LEU A 43 2.67 0.70 -4.20
CA LEU A 43 2.19 -0.22 -5.23
C LEU A 43 1.56 -1.47 -4.63
N TYR A 44 2.16 -2.05 -3.58
CA TYR A 44 1.60 -3.21 -2.88
C TYR A 44 0.24 -2.86 -2.23
N ARG A 45 0.14 -1.71 -1.55
CA ARG A 45 -1.11 -1.21 -0.99
C ARG A 45 -2.19 -1.04 -2.07
N ILE A 46 -1.85 -0.36 -3.17
CA ILE A 46 -2.78 -0.11 -4.30
C ILE A 46 -3.26 -1.43 -4.89
N ASN A 47 -2.36 -2.38 -5.14
CA ASN A 47 -2.73 -3.68 -5.70
C ASN A 47 -3.64 -4.47 -4.75
N THR A 48 -3.33 -4.48 -3.45
CA THR A 48 -4.15 -5.17 -2.44
C THR A 48 -5.57 -4.61 -2.38
N ILE A 49 -5.71 -3.28 -2.37
CA ILE A 49 -7.02 -2.59 -2.38
C ILE A 49 -7.79 -2.92 -3.67
N LYS A 50 -7.10 -2.90 -4.81
CA LYS A 50 -7.70 -3.20 -6.11
C LYS A 50 -8.20 -4.64 -6.20
N ASP A 51 -7.43 -5.59 -5.69
CA ASP A 51 -7.80 -7.00 -5.66
C ASP A 51 -8.99 -7.24 -4.73
N CYS A 52 -9.00 -6.64 -3.53
CA CYS A 52 -10.14 -6.70 -2.62
C CYS A 52 -11.42 -6.10 -3.23
N ASN A 53 -11.31 -4.93 -3.89
CA ASN A 53 -12.43 -4.32 -4.61
C ASN A 53 -12.99 -5.26 -5.70
N LYS A 54 -12.11 -5.96 -6.42
CA LYS A 54 -12.52 -6.93 -7.45
C LYS A 54 -13.27 -8.11 -6.84
N ASP A 55 -12.81 -8.62 -5.70
CA ASP A 55 -13.46 -9.74 -5.01
C ASP A 55 -14.80 -9.34 -4.40
N MET A 56 -14.90 -8.17 -3.78
CA MET A 56 -16.18 -7.58 -3.35
C MET A 56 -17.15 -7.41 -4.53
N GLY A 57 -16.64 -6.97 -5.68
CA GLY A 57 -17.43 -6.79 -6.89
C GLY A 57 -18.11 -8.05 -7.41
N LYS A 58 -17.56 -9.24 -7.14
CA LYS A 58 -18.20 -10.53 -7.49
C LYS A 58 -19.55 -10.73 -6.80
N PHE A 59 -19.76 -10.07 -5.66
CA PHE A 59 -21.03 -10.12 -4.92
C PHE A 59 -22.03 -9.06 -5.39
N GLY A 60 -21.71 -8.27 -6.41
CA GLY A 60 -22.63 -7.31 -7.02
C GLY A 60 -22.73 -5.95 -6.30
N PHE A 61 -21.94 -5.73 -5.25
CA PHE A 61 -22.01 -4.51 -4.45
C PHE A 61 -20.61 -3.91 -4.26
N ILE A 62 -20.44 -2.67 -4.73
CA ILE A 62 -19.22 -1.91 -4.53
C ILE A 62 -19.65 -0.49 -4.18
N SER A 63 -19.19 0.01 -3.05
CA SER A 63 -19.14 1.44 -2.81
C SER A 63 -17.67 1.83 -2.71
N SER A 64 -17.04 1.92 -3.88
CA SER A 64 -15.64 2.32 -4.00
C SER A 64 -15.59 3.83 -3.88
N ALA A 65 -15.27 4.31 -2.69
CA ALA A 65 -14.26 5.36 -2.65
C ALA A 65 -12.94 4.62 -2.46
N GLU A 66 -12.05 4.62 -3.46
CA GLU A 66 -10.62 4.48 -3.20
C GLU A 66 -10.27 5.55 -2.17
N SER A 67 -10.31 5.17 -0.90
CA SER A 67 -9.97 6.08 0.17
C SER A 67 -8.47 6.24 0.11
N LYS A 68 -8.00 7.49 -0.01
CA LYS A 68 -6.59 7.86 0.16
C LYS A 68 -5.98 7.30 1.46
N ASN A 69 -6.82 6.85 2.40
CA ASN A 69 -6.44 6.28 3.69
C ASN A 69 -6.32 4.74 3.69
N GLY A 70 -6.38 4.09 2.53
CA GLY A 70 -6.19 2.65 2.42
C GLY A 70 -7.37 1.80 2.90
N THR A 71 -8.59 2.33 2.79
CA THR A 71 -9.81 1.62 3.18
C THR A 71 -10.67 1.26 1.96
N VAL A 72 -11.43 0.17 2.10
CA VAL A 72 -12.42 -0.30 1.14
C VAL A 72 -13.72 -0.54 1.89
N THR A 73 -14.84 -0.06 1.36
CA THR A 73 -16.14 -0.24 2.01
C THR A 73 -17.12 -0.97 1.09
N TYR A 74 -17.71 -2.02 1.63
CA TYR A 74 -18.83 -2.74 1.07
C TYR A 74 -20.12 -2.21 1.70
N THR A 75 -21.07 -1.85 0.84
CA THR A 75 -22.41 -1.44 1.26
C THR A 75 -23.43 -2.18 0.43
N LYS A 76 -24.36 -2.86 1.11
CA LYS A 76 -25.54 -3.47 0.51
C LYS A 76 -26.78 -2.84 1.13
N ASN A 77 -27.57 -2.18 0.29
CA ASN A 77 -28.89 -1.70 0.67
C ASN A 77 -29.84 -2.90 0.59
N GLU A 78 -30.62 -3.10 1.64
CA GLU A 78 -31.53 -4.23 1.88
C GLU A 78 -30.85 -5.50 2.40
N LEU A 79 -31.50 -6.12 3.38
CA LEU A 79 -31.15 -7.46 3.86
C LEU A 79 -32.06 -8.48 3.19
N SER A 80 -31.43 -9.44 2.51
CA SER A 80 -32.13 -10.60 1.95
C SER A 80 -32.45 -11.60 3.06
N GLU A 81 -31.40 -12.11 3.69
CA GLU A 81 -31.47 -13.06 4.80
C GLU A 81 -30.23 -12.85 5.65
N TRP A 82 -30.42 -12.69 6.97
CA TRP A 82 -29.33 -12.39 7.90
C TRP A 82 -28.14 -13.35 7.78
N ASN A 83 -28.40 -14.64 7.61
CA ASN A 83 -27.35 -15.66 7.50
C ASN A 83 -26.58 -15.57 6.17
N VAL A 84 -27.29 -15.28 5.08
CA VAL A 84 -26.68 -15.14 3.74
C VAL A 84 -25.80 -13.89 3.70
N ASP A 85 -26.31 -12.77 4.20
CA ASP A 85 -25.61 -11.49 4.22
C ASP A 85 -24.38 -11.52 5.15
N LEU A 86 -24.48 -12.22 6.29
CA LEU A 86 -23.34 -12.46 7.16
C LEU A 86 -22.31 -13.40 6.52
N ALA A 87 -22.74 -14.44 5.80
CA ALA A 87 -21.85 -15.35 5.10
C ALA A 87 -21.07 -14.66 3.98
N ILE A 88 -21.74 -13.79 3.20
CA ILE A 88 -21.09 -12.97 2.16
C ILE A 88 -20.06 -12.05 2.81
N SER A 89 -20.43 -11.36 3.89
CA SER A 89 -19.51 -10.46 4.60
C SER A 89 -18.27 -11.20 5.13
N SER A 90 -18.48 -12.37 5.72
CA SER A 90 -17.40 -13.25 6.22
C SER A 90 -16.47 -13.73 5.11
N TYR A 91 -17.04 -14.07 3.94
CA TYR A 91 -16.29 -14.46 2.77
C TYR A 91 -15.42 -13.31 2.25
N ILE A 92 -15.97 -12.09 2.17
CA ILE A 92 -15.23 -10.91 1.74
C ILE A 92 -14.02 -10.66 2.64
N VAL A 93 -14.19 -10.70 3.97
CA VAL A 93 -13.07 -10.57 4.93
C VAL A 93 -11.98 -11.61 4.66
N ARG A 94 -12.37 -12.84 4.32
CA ARG A 94 -11.43 -13.94 4.05
C ARG A 94 -10.65 -13.74 2.75
N GLU A 95 -11.30 -13.26 1.70
CA GLU A 95 -10.66 -13.08 0.38
C GLU A 95 -9.82 -11.80 0.30
N CYS A 96 -10.20 -10.74 1.00
CA CYS A 96 -9.45 -9.48 1.08
C CYS A 96 -8.19 -9.60 1.96
N ARG A 97 -7.23 -10.41 1.53
CA ARG A 97 -5.96 -10.64 2.23
C ARG A 97 -5.17 -9.35 2.36
N GLY A 98 -4.53 -9.16 3.53
CA GLY A 98 -3.78 -7.93 3.82
C GLY A 98 -4.67 -6.74 4.20
N MET A 99 -5.96 -6.98 4.42
CA MET A 99 -6.88 -6.01 5.00
C MET A 99 -7.49 -6.55 6.30
N ASP A 100 -7.79 -5.65 7.22
CA ASP A 100 -8.46 -5.94 8.49
C ASP A 100 -9.84 -5.30 8.55
N LEU A 101 -10.72 -5.85 9.38
CA LEU A 101 -12.06 -5.31 9.58
C LEU A 101 -12.00 -4.08 10.51
N GLU A 102 -12.29 -2.89 9.96
CA GLU A 102 -12.34 -1.65 10.73
C GLU A 102 -13.76 -1.35 11.25
N TYR A 103 -14.78 -1.67 10.46
CA TYR A 103 -16.19 -1.43 10.81
C TYR A 103 -17.10 -2.49 10.20
N PHE A 104 -18.10 -2.91 10.96
CA PHE A 104 -19.17 -3.78 10.49
C PHE A 104 -20.49 -3.37 11.10
N CYS A 105 -21.51 -3.25 10.26
CA CYS A 105 -22.90 -3.04 10.66
C CYS A 105 -23.82 -3.85 9.76
N MET A 106 -24.82 -4.48 10.36
CA MET A 106 -25.89 -5.18 9.66
C MET A 106 -27.22 -4.91 10.38
N GLY A 107 -28.26 -4.52 9.63
CA GLY A 107 -29.59 -4.21 10.17
C GLY A 107 -30.11 -2.84 9.79
N SER A 108 -30.98 -2.26 10.63
CA SER A 108 -31.73 -1.02 10.35
C SER A 108 -31.01 0.28 10.67
N ASN A 109 -29.89 0.21 11.39
CA ASN A 109 -29.19 1.39 11.91
C ASN A 109 -27.82 1.59 11.24
N CYS A 110 -27.63 0.99 10.06
CA CYS A 110 -26.39 1.11 9.31
C CYS A 110 -26.40 2.38 8.47
N GLN A 111 -25.21 2.81 8.06
CA GLN A 111 -25.03 3.96 7.19
C GLN A 111 -24.25 3.54 5.94
N ASP A 112 -24.64 4.05 4.79
CA ASP A 112 -23.84 3.91 3.57
C ASP A 112 -22.55 4.75 3.64
N ASN A 113 -21.68 4.64 2.63
CA ASN A 113 -20.45 5.43 2.56
C ASN A 113 -20.67 6.95 2.51
N ALA A 114 -21.86 7.42 2.15
CA ALA A 114 -22.23 8.83 2.15
C ALA A 114 -22.83 9.29 3.49
N GLY A 115 -22.87 8.40 4.50
CA GLY A 115 -23.45 8.66 5.81
C GLY A 115 -24.98 8.60 5.84
N LYS A 116 -25.63 8.11 4.77
CA LYS A 116 -27.08 7.98 4.73
C LYS A 116 -27.52 6.71 5.46
N PRO A 117 -28.56 6.78 6.30
CA PRO A 117 -29.11 5.58 6.94
C PRO A 117 -29.62 4.57 5.91
N ILE A 118 -29.33 3.30 6.15
CA ILE A 118 -29.79 2.17 5.34
C ILE A 118 -30.27 1.03 6.23
N TYR A 119 -31.26 0.28 5.74
CA TYR A 119 -31.55 -1.08 6.22
C TYR A 119 -30.75 -2.03 5.35
N GLY A 120 -29.69 -2.65 5.87
CA GLY A 120 -28.73 -3.35 5.02
C GLY A 120 -27.46 -3.78 5.75
N THR A 121 -26.37 -3.91 5.00
CA THR A 121 -25.04 -4.22 5.52
C THR A 121 -24.03 -3.18 5.08
N THR A 122 -23.21 -2.69 6.01
CA THR A 122 -22.05 -1.85 5.74
C THR A 122 -20.83 -2.45 6.40
N MET A 123 -19.75 -2.59 5.64
CA MET A 123 -18.48 -3.13 6.13
C MET A 123 -17.31 -2.36 5.57
N THR A 124 -16.42 -1.87 6.43
CA THR A 124 -15.18 -1.21 6.03
C THR A 124 -13.99 -2.07 6.41
N LEU A 125 -13.15 -2.35 5.41
CA LEU A 125 -11.87 -2.99 5.56
C LEU A 125 -10.75 -1.97 5.42
N LYS A 126 -9.67 -2.13 6.17
CA LYS A 126 -8.50 -1.26 6.16
C LYS A 126 -7.24 -2.05 5.83
N PHE A 127 -6.44 -1.53 4.92
CA PHE A 127 -5.15 -2.11 4.57
C PHE A 127 -4.24 -2.19 5.81
N MET A 128 -3.73 -3.38 6.08
CA MET A 128 -2.73 -3.60 7.12
C MET A 128 -1.34 -3.41 6.51
N GLU A 129 -0.60 -2.44 7.03
CA GLU A 129 0.82 -2.37 6.72
C GLU A 129 1.50 -3.65 7.25
N PRO A 130 2.21 -4.43 6.43
CA PRO A 130 2.97 -5.57 6.92
C PRO A 130 3.90 -5.10 8.04
N LEU A 131 3.77 -5.72 9.22
CA LEU A 131 4.63 -5.45 10.36
C LEU A 131 6.08 -5.48 9.86
N LYS A 132 6.82 -4.39 10.04
CA LYS A 132 8.27 -4.38 9.87
C LYS A 132 8.78 -5.53 10.72
N THR A 133 9.24 -6.62 10.11
CA THR A 133 9.98 -7.65 10.81
C THR A 133 11.14 -6.93 11.48
N ALA A 134 11.08 -6.81 12.81
CA ALA A 134 12.20 -6.35 13.61
C ALA A 134 13.36 -7.28 13.25
N LYS A 135 14.39 -6.70 12.62
CA LYS A 135 15.63 -7.40 12.28
C LYS A 135 16.34 -7.84 13.54
#